data_AF-A0A831V6S2-F1
#
_entry.id   AF-A0A831V6S2-F1
#
_cell.length_a   1.000
_cell.length_b   1.000
_cell.length_c   1.000
_cell.angle_alpha   90.00
_cell.angle_beta   90.00
_cell.angle_gamma   90.00
#
_symmetry.space_group_name_H-M   'P 1'
#
loop_
_entity.id
_entity.type
_entity.pdbx_description
1 polymer ?
#
loop_
_entity_poly.entity_id
_entity_poly.type
_entity_poly.pdbx_seq_one_letter_code
_entity_poly.pdbx_strand_id
1 'polypeptide(L)'
;MAEEEFRHILTPGGWAFWRFSAPAPPADTELPKAERAPPIDEMPPSWTCILLWPSVSLPMYRAMDVGLHAKTLSTSITSVCLTYGTEPSEGTWFTLELQTRAYHLAILPDSVAATPLSQFSHRLYIICETEACDLSPLFALSNPLDFPEPASRVVRTYFIGSEPDGRWIPGCDFVQCDDIITHSEFEQSYARGALDILADPERLNVLFRLIYDQSQKTREEGFKRGLWTVKPGAPPGDMWPAMQDAVKRRDLDQLKDLIGLAEQGQPAKRGQFTITASIALLYVAHLLPFERIKELLRLKLR
;
A
#
# COMPACT_ATOMS: atom_id res chain seq x y z
N MET A 1 9.16 32.44 1.15
CA MET A 1 9.15 31.02 1.51
C MET A 1 8.13 30.38 0.61
N ALA A 2 8.55 29.49 -0.31
CA ALA A 2 7.58 28.73 -1.08
C ALA A 2 6.75 27.89 -0.09
N GLU A 3 5.43 27.85 -0.24
CA GLU A 3 4.61 26.94 0.56
C GLU A 3 5.10 25.52 0.29
N GLU A 4 5.62 24.84 1.32
CA GLU A 4 5.94 23.43 1.22
C GLU A 4 4.63 22.66 1.02
N GLU A 5 4.39 22.24 -0.21
CA GLU A 5 3.15 21.56 -0.58
C GLU A 5 3.18 20.12 -0.05
N PHE A 6 2.28 19.82 0.89
CA PHE A 6 2.08 18.47 1.40
C PHE A 6 1.39 17.61 0.33
N ARG A 7 2.00 16.50 -0.05
CA ARG A 7 1.48 15.59 -1.07
C ARG A 7 1.22 14.20 -0.49
N HIS A 8 0.12 13.56 -0.86
CA HIS A 8 -0.16 12.20 -0.40
C HIS A 8 0.74 11.16 -1.08
N ILE A 9 1.20 10.16 -0.31
CA ILE A 9 1.91 8.99 -0.85
C ILE A 9 1.00 8.20 -1.81
N LEU A 10 -0.24 7.94 -1.38
CA LEU A 10 -1.24 7.19 -2.12
C LEU A 10 -2.49 8.06 -2.32
N THR A 11 -2.96 8.12 -3.56
CA THR A 11 -4.14 8.92 -3.98
C THR A 11 -5.11 8.05 -4.79
N PRO A 12 -6.31 8.54 -5.16
CA PRO A 12 -7.20 7.81 -6.06
C PRO A 12 -6.51 7.38 -7.36
N GLY A 13 -5.58 8.18 -7.88
CA GLY A 13 -4.79 7.84 -9.07
C GLY A 13 -3.68 6.80 -8.84
N GLY A 14 -3.41 6.40 -7.59
CA GLY A 14 -2.38 5.41 -7.25
C GLY A 14 -1.22 5.96 -6.41
N TRP A 15 -0.17 5.13 -6.32
CA TRP A 15 1.07 5.42 -5.62
C TRP A 15 1.85 6.51 -6.37
N ALA A 16 2.40 7.47 -5.62
CA ALA A 16 3.44 8.34 -6.16
C ALA A 16 4.61 7.49 -6.68
N PHE A 17 5.05 7.77 -7.90
CA PHE A 17 6.29 7.22 -8.44
C PHE A 17 7.21 8.31 -8.99
N TRP A 18 8.50 8.00 -9.00
CA TRP A 18 9.56 8.82 -9.58
C TRP A 18 10.28 8.03 -10.65
N ARG A 19 10.57 8.67 -11.78
CA ARG A 19 11.35 8.13 -12.89
C ARG A 19 12.74 8.72 -12.88
N PHE A 20 13.71 7.84 -13.03
CA PHE A 20 15.11 8.21 -13.03
C PHE A 20 15.70 7.99 -14.42
N SER A 21 16.47 8.96 -14.92
CA SER A 21 16.99 8.92 -16.30
C SER A 21 18.26 8.09 -16.48
N ALA A 22 19.01 7.84 -15.41
CA ALA A 22 20.24 7.06 -15.43
C ALA A 22 20.39 6.26 -14.13
N PRO A 23 20.88 5.01 -14.18
CA PRO A 23 20.97 4.19 -12.98
C PRO A 23 21.94 4.89 -12.04
N ALA A 24 21.63 4.89 -10.75
CA ALA A 24 22.61 5.33 -9.78
C ALA A 24 23.89 4.50 -10.01
N PRO A 25 25.07 5.15 -9.96
CA PRO A 25 26.30 4.38 -9.84
C PRO A 25 26.13 3.43 -8.65
N PRO A 26 26.72 2.22 -8.70
CA PRO A 26 26.56 1.23 -7.64
C PRO A 26 26.67 1.93 -6.29
N ALA A 27 25.65 1.75 -5.43
CA ALA A 27 25.53 2.44 -4.14
C ALA A 27 26.74 2.19 -3.20
N ASP A 28 27.65 1.34 -3.65
CA ASP A 28 28.92 0.84 -3.13
C ASP A 28 29.98 1.87 -2.71
N THR A 29 29.76 3.17 -2.84
CA THR A 29 30.82 4.14 -2.48
C THR A 29 30.68 4.79 -1.10
N GLU A 30 29.46 5.05 -0.56
CA GLU A 30 29.36 5.84 0.70
C GLU A 30 28.25 5.42 1.68
N LEU A 31 27.05 5.05 1.22
CA LEU A 31 25.93 4.64 2.09
C LEU A 31 26.16 3.37 2.93
N PRO A 32 26.72 2.27 2.39
CA PRO A 32 26.81 1.01 3.13
C PRO A 32 27.79 1.01 4.31
N LYS A 33 28.63 2.05 4.45
CA LYS A 33 29.56 2.23 5.58
C LYS A 33 29.05 3.24 6.61
N ALA A 34 27.95 3.94 6.33
CA ALA A 34 27.48 5.02 7.17
C ALA A 34 26.71 4.47 8.39
N GLU A 35 27.18 4.81 9.61
CA GLU A 35 26.47 4.51 10.85
C GLU A 35 25.16 5.32 11.01
N ARG A 36 24.94 6.31 10.13
CA ARG A 36 23.78 7.21 10.14
C ARG A 36 23.53 7.72 8.74
N ALA A 37 22.27 7.98 8.41
CA ALA A 37 21.89 8.66 7.18
C ALA A 37 22.53 10.06 7.11
N PRO A 38 23.22 10.42 6.00
CA PRO A 38 23.70 11.78 5.80
C PRO A 38 22.53 12.79 5.74
N PRO A 39 22.79 14.08 5.98
CA PRO A 39 21.83 15.15 5.71
C PRO A 39 21.23 15.04 4.30
N ILE A 40 19.95 15.41 4.14
CA ILE A 40 19.24 15.27 2.84
C ILE A 40 19.88 16.13 1.74
N ASP A 41 20.40 17.30 2.11
CA ASP A 41 21.09 18.25 1.24
C ASP A 41 22.48 17.76 0.78
N GLU A 42 23.05 16.77 1.46
CA GLU A 42 24.32 16.12 1.09
C GLU A 42 24.11 14.86 0.23
N MET A 43 22.85 14.47 -0.03
CA MET A 43 22.56 13.29 -0.85
C MET A 43 22.95 13.52 -2.32
N PRO A 44 23.51 12.50 -3.00
CA PRO A 44 23.87 12.64 -4.41
C PRO A 44 22.62 12.95 -5.26
N PRO A 45 22.75 13.74 -6.35
CA PRO A 45 21.62 14.09 -7.21
C PRO A 45 20.90 12.92 -7.88
N SER A 46 21.51 11.72 -7.88
CA SER A 46 20.88 10.48 -8.34
C SER A 46 19.79 9.98 -7.40
N TRP A 47 19.72 10.50 -6.17
CA TRP A 47 18.73 10.13 -5.17
C TRP A 47 17.63 11.18 -5.06
N THR A 48 16.39 10.72 -4.95
CA THR A 48 15.25 11.55 -4.60
C THR A 48 14.85 11.27 -3.17
N CYS A 49 14.97 12.26 -2.28
CA CYS A 49 14.62 12.13 -0.88
C CYS A 49 13.38 12.95 -0.51
N ILE A 50 12.51 12.36 0.30
CA ILE A 50 11.27 12.96 0.78
C ILE A 50 11.15 12.80 2.29
N LEU A 51 10.51 13.77 2.94
CA LEU A 51 10.16 13.73 4.36
C LEU A 51 8.73 13.25 4.53
N LEU A 52 8.48 12.34 5.47
CA LEU A 52 7.16 11.78 5.74
C LEU A 52 6.47 12.51 6.90
N TRP A 53 5.18 12.80 6.73
CA TRP A 53 4.35 13.44 7.74
C TRP A 53 2.93 12.85 7.78
N PRO A 54 2.50 12.23 8.90
CA PRO A 54 3.31 11.82 10.04
C PRO A 54 4.32 10.72 9.67
N SER A 55 5.32 10.51 10.52
CA SER A 55 6.25 9.40 10.37
C SER A 55 5.54 8.04 10.44
N VAL A 56 6.07 7.04 9.75
CA VAL A 56 5.48 5.69 9.70
C VAL A 56 6.20 4.81 10.69
N SER A 57 5.49 4.28 11.69
CA SER A 57 6.07 3.34 12.65
C SER A 57 6.26 1.96 12.00
N LEU A 58 7.37 1.29 12.28
CA LEU A 58 7.56 -0.11 11.86
C LEU A 58 7.23 -1.08 13.00
N PRO A 59 6.77 -2.31 12.69
CA PRO A 59 6.63 -3.36 13.68
C PRO A 59 7.96 -3.67 14.40
N MET A 60 7.93 -3.98 15.70
CA MET A 60 9.15 -4.13 16.51
C MET A 60 10.14 -5.20 16.00
N TYR A 61 9.67 -6.26 15.32
CA TYR A 61 10.56 -7.29 14.78
C TYR A 61 11.35 -6.80 13.56
N ARG A 62 10.88 -5.74 12.87
CA ARG A 62 11.63 -5.06 11.80
C ARG A 62 12.82 -4.28 12.33
N ALA A 63 12.99 -4.16 13.66
CA ALA A 63 14.20 -3.61 14.25
C ALA A 63 15.45 -4.43 13.87
N MET A 64 15.31 -5.72 13.57
CA MET A 64 16.41 -6.56 13.10
C MET A 64 16.84 -6.24 11.66
N ASP A 65 15.96 -5.62 10.88
CA ASP A 65 16.26 -5.14 9.53
C ASP A 65 17.07 -3.83 9.57
N VAL A 66 17.27 -3.25 10.76
CA VAL A 66 18.14 -2.09 11.01
C VAL A 66 19.54 -2.58 11.37
N GLY A 67 20.48 -2.40 10.45
CA GLY A 67 21.83 -2.99 10.55
C GLY A 67 22.68 -2.61 11.77
N LEU A 68 22.25 -1.65 12.60
CA LEU A 68 23.04 -1.07 13.71
C LEU A 68 22.43 -1.28 15.10
N HIS A 69 21.24 -1.88 15.22
CA HIS A 69 20.56 -2.02 16.51
C HIS A 69 20.38 -3.49 16.91
N ALA A 70 21.15 -3.94 17.88
CA ALA A 70 21.04 -5.28 18.49
C ALA A 70 19.86 -5.42 19.48
N LYS A 71 18.94 -4.46 19.53
CA LYS A 71 17.78 -4.44 20.44
C LYS A 71 16.51 -4.11 19.67
N THR A 72 15.39 -4.71 20.08
CA THR A 72 14.03 -4.40 19.60
C THR A 72 13.60 -3.01 20.05
N LEU A 73 14.18 -1.98 19.44
CA LEU A 73 13.78 -0.59 19.66
C LEU A 73 12.63 -0.24 18.72
N SER A 74 11.73 0.63 19.17
CA SER A 74 10.62 1.13 18.36
C SER A 74 11.17 2.08 17.29
N THR A 75 11.09 1.66 16.02
CA THR A 75 11.62 2.42 14.88
C THR A 75 10.49 3.09 14.11
N SER A 76 10.77 4.26 13.54
CA SER A 76 9.85 4.96 12.65
C SER A 76 10.60 5.56 11.47
N ILE A 77 10.03 5.39 10.28
CA ILE A 77 10.52 5.99 9.05
C ILE A 77 10.04 7.45 8.99
N THR A 78 10.99 8.37 9.06
CA THR A 78 10.79 9.82 8.96
C THR A 78 11.04 10.35 7.57
N SER A 79 11.88 9.66 6.80
CA SER A 79 12.26 10.06 5.46
C SER A 79 12.49 8.83 4.58
N VAL A 80 12.31 9.00 3.28
CA VAL A 80 12.58 7.97 2.29
C VAL A 80 13.47 8.54 1.20
N CYS A 81 14.49 7.81 0.79
CA CYS A 81 15.31 8.14 -0.37
C CYS A 81 15.20 7.02 -1.41
N LEU A 82 14.93 7.41 -2.65
CA LEU A 82 14.67 6.53 -3.79
C LEU A 82 15.75 6.71 -4.84
N THR A 83 16.13 5.62 -5.50
CA THR A 83 16.88 5.61 -6.76
C THR A 83 16.59 4.33 -7.53
N TYR A 84 16.98 4.26 -8.80
CA TYR A 84 17.06 2.97 -9.51
C TYR A 84 18.50 2.55 -9.75
N GLY A 85 18.73 1.24 -9.83
CA GLY A 85 20.05 0.66 -10.01
C GLY A 85 20.06 -0.83 -9.73
N THR A 86 21.26 -1.40 -9.69
CA THR A 86 21.47 -2.82 -9.34
C THR A 86 21.65 -3.00 -7.84
N GLU A 87 21.56 -4.26 -7.39
CA GLU A 87 21.88 -4.67 -6.02
C GLU A 87 23.24 -4.10 -5.57
N PRO A 88 23.30 -3.47 -4.39
CA PRO A 88 24.57 -3.03 -3.79
C PRO A 88 25.45 -4.24 -3.46
N SER A 89 26.75 -4.15 -3.74
CA SER A 89 27.68 -5.26 -3.50
C SER A 89 28.14 -5.39 -2.04
N GLU A 90 27.96 -4.33 -1.23
CA GLU A 90 28.34 -4.27 0.18
C GLU A 90 27.26 -3.56 1.03
N GLY A 91 27.20 -3.88 2.33
CA GLY A 91 26.40 -3.16 3.33
C GLY A 91 25.26 -3.94 3.97
N THR A 92 24.42 -3.23 4.74
CA THR A 92 23.26 -3.78 5.46
C THR A 92 21.98 -3.71 4.61
N TRP A 93 22.09 -4.12 3.35
CA TRP A 93 20.97 -4.13 2.41
C TRP A 93 20.23 -5.46 2.50
N PHE A 94 18.93 -5.43 2.25
CA PHE A 94 18.12 -6.62 2.08
C PHE A 94 17.17 -6.47 0.90
N THR A 95 16.86 -7.58 0.25
CA THR A 95 16.00 -7.60 -0.92
C THR A 95 14.56 -7.89 -0.50
N LEU A 96 13.63 -7.05 -0.93
CA LEU A 96 12.20 -7.23 -0.81
C LEU A 96 11.62 -7.56 -2.18
N GLU A 97 11.15 -8.80 -2.33
CA GLU A 97 10.48 -9.27 -3.53
C GLU A 97 8.95 -9.11 -3.39
N LEU A 98 8.38 -8.29 -4.26
CA LEU A 98 6.95 -8.00 -4.35
C LEU A 98 6.42 -8.46 -5.71
N GLN A 99 6.22 -9.77 -5.84
CA GLN A 99 5.78 -10.46 -7.07
C GLN A 99 6.60 -10.10 -8.32
N THR A 100 6.17 -9.08 -9.06
CA THR A 100 6.76 -8.63 -10.34
C THR A 100 7.88 -7.61 -10.15
N ARG A 101 8.12 -7.13 -8.92
CA ARG A 101 9.12 -6.12 -8.60
C ARG A 101 10.03 -6.58 -7.48
N ALA A 102 11.31 -6.25 -7.57
CA ALA A 102 12.26 -6.37 -6.50
C ALA A 102 12.79 -4.99 -6.09
N TYR A 103 13.01 -4.83 -4.79
CA TYR A 103 13.55 -3.61 -4.19
C TYR A 103 14.72 -3.98 -3.28
N HIS A 104 15.83 -3.27 -3.38
CA HIS A 104 16.91 -3.38 -2.40
C HIS A 104 16.75 -2.25 -1.39
N LEU A 105 16.65 -2.62 -0.11
CA LEU A 105 16.28 -1.72 0.96
C LEU A 105 17.39 -1.64 2.01
N ALA A 106 17.56 -0.45 2.57
CA ALA A 106 18.36 -0.26 3.79
C ALA A 106 17.64 0.71 4.73
N ILE A 107 17.74 0.47 6.03
CA ILE A 107 17.14 1.32 7.05
C ILE A 107 18.26 1.82 7.95
N LEU A 108 18.53 3.13 7.90
CA LEU A 108 19.60 3.77 8.67
C LEU A 108 19.01 4.77 9.67
N PRO A 109 19.64 5.00 10.83
CA PRO A 109 19.25 6.06 11.75
C PRO A 109 19.24 7.42 11.05
N ASP A 110 18.19 8.22 11.28
CA ASP A 110 18.03 9.54 10.67
C ASP A 110 18.29 10.65 11.70
N SER A 111 18.74 11.81 11.22
CA SER A 111 18.94 13.00 12.05
C SER A 111 17.70 13.90 12.14
N VAL A 112 16.68 13.61 11.32
CA VAL A 112 15.42 14.38 11.28
C VAL A 112 14.49 13.99 12.43
N ALA A 113 14.08 14.97 13.23
CA ALA A 113 13.11 14.80 14.31
C ALA A 113 11.69 15.07 13.82
N ALA A 114 11.10 14.12 13.08
CA ALA A 114 9.68 14.14 12.69
C ALA A 114 8.85 13.03 13.39
N THR A 115 9.46 12.27 14.31
CA THR A 115 8.80 11.19 15.02
C THR A 115 8.14 11.65 16.33
N PRO A 116 7.13 10.90 16.83
CA PRO A 116 6.78 10.92 18.24
C PRO A 116 8.01 10.57 19.09
N LEU A 117 8.19 11.24 20.24
CA LEU A 117 9.34 11.06 21.15
C LEU A 117 9.55 9.62 21.68
N SER A 118 8.61 8.71 21.39
CA SER A 118 8.66 7.29 21.76
C SER A 118 9.32 6.38 20.71
N GLN A 119 9.78 6.91 19.57
CA GLN A 119 10.33 6.13 18.46
C GLN A 119 11.61 6.77 17.90
N PHE A 120 12.55 5.92 17.51
CA PHE A 120 13.79 6.34 16.86
C PHE A 120 13.55 6.66 15.39
N SER A 121 13.98 7.84 14.95
CA SER A 121 13.95 8.27 13.55
C SER A 121 14.88 7.45 12.68
N HIS A 122 14.36 6.95 11.57
CA HIS A 122 15.10 6.20 10.58
C HIS A 122 14.73 6.67 9.17
N ARG A 123 15.66 6.52 8.25
CA ARG A 123 15.49 6.77 6.83
C ARG A 123 15.45 5.44 6.10
N LEU A 124 14.45 5.28 5.25
CA LEU A 124 14.33 4.14 4.36
C LEU A 124 15.00 4.48 3.02
N TYR A 125 16.00 3.72 2.64
CA TYR A 125 16.59 3.76 1.30
C TYR A 125 15.96 2.68 0.45
N ILE A 126 15.58 3.03 -0.78
CA ILE A 126 14.97 2.12 -1.74
C ILE A 126 15.73 2.23 -3.06
N ILE A 127 16.25 1.11 -3.53
CA ILE A 127 16.78 0.95 -4.87
C ILE A 127 15.82 0.03 -5.62
N CYS A 128 15.22 0.54 -6.70
CA CYS A 128 14.38 -0.27 -7.57
C CYS A 128 15.19 -0.81 -8.75
N GLU A 129 14.86 -2.01 -9.22
CA GLU A 129 15.50 -2.57 -10.42
C GLU A 129 15.04 -1.87 -11.71
N THR A 130 13.87 -1.22 -11.67
CA THR A 130 13.29 -0.49 -12.81
C THR A 130 13.42 1.02 -12.63
N GLU A 131 13.42 1.75 -13.74
CA GLU A 131 13.53 3.23 -13.75
C GLU A 131 12.40 3.93 -12.98
N ALA A 132 11.27 3.27 -12.72
CA ALA A 132 10.11 3.82 -12.03
C ALA A 132 10.00 3.26 -10.59
N CYS A 133 10.42 4.07 -9.62
CA CYS A 133 10.34 3.74 -8.19
C CYS A 133 9.10 4.29 -7.53
N ASP A 134 8.56 3.55 -6.58
CA ASP A 134 7.38 3.91 -5.79
C ASP A 134 7.59 3.58 -4.29
N LEU A 135 6.62 3.97 -3.47
CA LEU A 135 6.69 3.85 -2.01
C LEU A 135 5.98 2.62 -1.45
N SER A 136 5.57 1.67 -2.28
CA SER A 136 4.93 0.45 -1.82
C SER A 136 5.76 -0.40 -0.85
N PRO A 137 7.11 -0.42 -0.89
CA PRO A 137 7.89 -1.10 0.15
C PRO A 137 7.58 -0.61 1.56
N LEU A 138 7.21 0.67 1.74
CA LEU A 138 6.84 1.22 3.04
C LEU A 138 5.57 0.56 3.60
N PHE A 139 4.60 0.26 2.74
CA PHE A 139 3.38 -0.47 3.10
C PHE A 139 3.70 -1.93 3.44
N ALA A 140 4.55 -2.58 2.63
CA ALA A 140 4.99 -3.96 2.86
C ALA A 140 5.70 -4.14 4.20
N LEU A 141 6.65 -3.25 4.51
CA LEU A 141 7.43 -3.28 5.75
C LEU A 141 6.55 -3.05 6.98
N SER A 142 5.47 -2.28 6.83
CA SER A 142 4.49 -2.02 7.89
C SER A 142 3.63 -3.25 8.25
N ASN A 143 3.69 -4.33 7.47
CA ASN A 143 2.97 -5.58 7.65
C ASN A 143 1.45 -5.40 7.85
N PRO A 144 0.68 -5.19 6.77
CA PRO A 144 -0.77 -4.98 6.83
C PRO A 144 -1.55 -6.17 7.40
N LEU A 145 -0.99 -7.39 7.42
CA LEU A 145 -1.67 -8.59 7.90
C LEU A 145 -1.67 -8.68 9.43
N ASP A 146 -0.49 -8.52 10.05
CA ASP A 146 -0.34 -8.65 11.50
C ASP A 146 -0.36 -7.30 12.24
N PHE A 147 -0.04 -6.21 11.54
CA PHE A 147 0.08 -4.85 12.08
C PHE A 147 -0.68 -3.84 11.20
N PRO A 148 -2.01 -3.92 11.16
CA PRO A 148 -2.83 -3.07 10.29
C PRO A 148 -2.80 -1.59 10.70
N GLU A 149 -2.54 -1.24 11.96
CA GLU A 149 -2.47 0.15 12.40
C GLU A 149 -1.27 0.89 11.79
N PRO A 150 -0.02 0.37 11.82
CA PRO A 150 1.08 0.91 11.03
C PRO A 150 0.79 1.02 9.52
N ALA A 151 0.29 -0.04 8.90
CA ALA A 151 0.09 -0.09 7.45
C ALA A 151 -0.98 0.91 6.98
N SER A 152 -2.10 1.01 7.70
CA SER A 152 -3.16 1.99 7.39
C SER A 152 -2.70 3.44 7.54
N ARG A 153 -1.72 3.72 8.40
CA ARG A 153 -1.11 5.06 8.50
C ARG A 153 -0.36 5.46 7.24
N VAL A 154 0.31 4.51 6.56
CA VAL A 154 1.02 4.79 5.30
C VAL A 154 0.09 5.44 4.27
N VAL A 155 -1.16 4.98 4.18
CA VAL A 155 -2.18 5.55 3.27
C VAL A 155 -2.56 6.99 3.63
N ARG A 156 -2.50 7.31 4.93
CA ARG A 156 -2.81 8.65 5.46
C ARG A 156 -1.57 9.57 5.51
N THR A 157 -0.39 9.06 5.20
CA THR A 157 0.86 9.80 5.25
C THR A 157 1.02 10.68 4.02
N TYR A 158 1.49 11.89 4.28
CA TYR A 158 1.92 12.88 3.29
C TYR A 158 3.44 12.88 3.21
N PHE A 159 3.96 13.46 2.15
CA PHE A 159 5.36 13.76 2.02
C PHE A 159 5.60 15.20 1.59
N ILE A 160 6.78 15.70 1.96
CA ILE A 160 7.36 16.97 1.52
C ILE A 160 8.66 16.65 0.78
N GLY A 161 8.87 17.28 -0.37
CA GLY A 161 10.08 17.10 -1.18
C GLY A 161 9.80 17.15 -2.67
N SER A 162 10.56 16.37 -3.43
CA SER A 162 10.47 16.31 -4.89
C SER A 162 9.06 15.95 -5.37
N GLU A 163 8.61 16.61 -6.44
CA GLU A 163 7.34 16.29 -7.08
C GLU A 163 7.41 14.91 -7.76
N PRO A 164 6.38 14.06 -7.64
CA PRO A 164 6.36 12.78 -8.32
C PRO A 164 6.10 12.96 -9.82
N ASP A 165 6.72 12.12 -10.65
CA ASP A 165 6.50 12.12 -12.10
C ASP A 165 5.11 11.62 -12.51
N GLY A 166 4.42 10.90 -11.61
CA GLY A 166 3.06 10.45 -11.85
C GLY A 166 2.51 9.55 -10.75
N ARG A 167 1.40 8.87 -11.09
CA ARG A 167 0.72 7.91 -10.21
C ARG A 167 0.59 6.54 -10.90
N TRP A 168 0.77 5.48 -10.11
CA TRP A 168 0.70 4.11 -10.61
C TRP A 168 -0.09 3.21 -9.65
N ILE A 169 -0.93 2.35 -10.20
CA ILE A 169 -1.68 1.34 -9.46
C ILE A 169 -1.09 -0.04 -9.80
N PRO A 170 -0.54 -0.77 -8.82
CA PRO A 170 0.11 -2.06 -9.07
C PRO A 170 -0.76 -3.11 -9.73
N GLY A 171 -2.05 -3.13 -9.41
CA GLY A 171 -3.01 -4.05 -10.01
C GLY A 171 -3.10 -3.93 -11.53
N CYS A 172 -2.70 -2.79 -12.11
CA CYS A 172 -2.74 -2.56 -13.55
C CYS A 172 -1.69 -3.37 -14.33
N ASP A 173 -0.71 -3.93 -13.64
CA ASP A 173 0.22 -4.90 -14.23
C ASP A 173 -0.50 -6.24 -14.51
N PHE A 174 -1.64 -6.50 -13.83
CA PHE A 174 -2.41 -7.75 -13.93
C PHE A 174 -3.78 -7.57 -14.59
N VAL A 175 -4.35 -6.36 -14.57
CA VAL A 175 -5.72 -6.07 -15.04
C VAL A 175 -5.74 -4.80 -15.89
N GLN A 176 -6.71 -4.67 -16.79
CA GLN A 176 -6.84 -3.43 -17.57
C GLN A 176 -7.48 -2.33 -16.71
N CYS A 177 -6.70 -1.29 -16.39
CA CYS A 177 -7.12 -0.17 -15.55
C CYS A 177 -7.54 1.08 -16.31
N ASP A 178 -7.42 1.12 -17.63
CA ASP A 178 -7.69 2.32 -18.44
C ASP A 178 -9.12 2.86 -18.18
N ASP A 179 -10.09 1.96 -18.01
CA ASP A 179 -11.49 2.28 -17.73
C ASP A 179 -11.75 2.56 -16.23
N ILE A 180 -10.78 2.24 -15.36
CA ILE A 180 -10.90 2.37 -13.90
C ILE A 180 -10.42 3.76 -13.48
N ILE A 181 -9.28 4.22 -13.98
CA ILE A 181 -8.59 5.43 -13.46
C ILE A 181 -9.07 6.72 -14.14
N THR A 182 -9.65 6.65 -15.35
CA THR A 182 -9.92 7.84 -16.19
C THR A 182 -11.29 8.49 -15.99
N HIS A 183 -12.20 7.89 -15.22
CA HIS A 183 -13.54 8.43 -14.98
C HIS A 183 -13.62 9.24 -13.68
N SER A 184 -14.00 10.52 -13.77
CA SER A 184 -14.14 11.44 -12.64
C SER A 184 -15.14 10.95 -11.57
N GLU A 185 -16.17 10.21 -11.96
CA GLU A 185 -17.11 9.59 -11.02
C GLU A 185 -16.46 8.45 -10.22
N PHE A 186 -15.55 7.69 -10.85
CA PHE A 186 -14.85 6.57 -10.21
C PHE A 186 -13.88 7.07 -9.13
N GLU A 187 -13.13 8.13 -9.43
CA GLU A 187 -12.25 8.76 -8.45
C GLU A 187 -13.02 9.25 -7.22
N GLN A 188 -14.23 9.77 -7.43
CA GLN A 188 -15.06 10.33 -6.35
C GLN A 188 -15.77 9.26 -5.51
N SER A 189 -16.11 8.09 -6.06
CA SER A 189 -16.80 7.03 -5.33
C SER A 189 -15.88 5.87 -4.94
N TYR A 190 -15.47 5.05 -5.90
CA TYR A 190 -14.87 3.75 -5.63
C TYR A 190 -13.39 3.83 -5.26
N ALA A 191 -12.62 4.67 -5.94
CA ALA A 191 -11.19 4.87 -5.62
C ALA A 191 -11.02 5.46 -4.21
N ARG A 192 -11.80 6.50 -3.90
CA ARG A 192 -11.84 7.08 -2.56
C ARG A 192 -12.26 6.07 -1.51
N GLY A 193 -13.34 5.32 -1.75
CA GLY A 193 -13.78 4.26 -0.83
C GLY A 193 -12.73 3.17 -0.63
N ALA A 194 -11.95 2.85 -1.66
CA ALA A 194 -10.85 1.89 -1.57
C ALA A 194 -9.72 2.42 -0.68
N LEU A 195 -9.36 3.71 -0.78
CA LEU A 195 -8.43 4.34 0.15
C LEU A 195 -8.97 4.36 1.58
N ASP A 196 -10.27 4.62 1.77
CA ASP A 196 -10.90 4.57 3.09
C ASP A 196 -10.82 3.16 3.70
N ILE A 197 -10.94 2.10 2.88
CA ILE A 197 -10.73 0.70 3.32
C ILE A 197 -9.28 0.49 3.77
N LEU A 198 -8.29 0.90 2.96
CA LEU A 198 -6.88 0.68 3.29
C LEU A 198 -6.42 1.56 4.47
N ALA A 199 -7.04 2.73 4.65
CA ALA A 199 -6.77 3.65 5.74
C ALA A 199 -7.46 3.25 7.04
N ASP A 200 -8.37 2.28 7.07
CA ASP A 200 -9.03 1.78 8.28
C ASP A 200 -8.36 0.47 8.73
N PRO A 201 -7.71 0.43 9.92
CA PRO A 201 -6.99 -0.77 10.37
C PRO A 201 -7.86 -2.01 10.46
N GLU A 202 -9.12 -1.89 10.90
CA GLU A 202 -9.98 -3.05 11.08
C GLU A 202 -10.47 -3.59 9.74
N ARG A 203 -10.80 -2.71 8.80
CA ARG A 203 -11.16 -3.11 7.43
C ARG A 203 -9.96 -3.68 6.69
N LEU A 204 -8.78 -3.07 6.83
CA LEU A 204 -7.53 -3.55 6.24
C LEU A 204 -7.19 -4.97 6.73
N ASN A 205 -7.26 -5.21 8.04
CA ASN A 205 -7.02 -6.53 8.63
C ASN A 205 -7.96 -7.59 8.04
N VAL A 206 -9.27 -7.32 8.03
CA VAL A 206 -10.24 -8.27 7.49
C VAL A 206 -10.07 -8.47 5.98
N LEU A 207 -9.75 -7.41 5.23
CA LEU A 207 -9.45 -7.48 3.81
C LEU A 207 -8.28 -8.44 3.54
N PHE A 208 -7.17 -8.26 4.25
CA PHE A 208 -6.00 -9.13 4.11
C PHE A 208 -6.27 -10.56 4.58
N ARG A 209 -7.04 -10.74 5.66
CA ARG A 209 -7.43 -12.09 6.11
C ARG A 209 -8.29 -12.84 5.09
N LEU A 210 -9.20 -12.16 4.38
CA LEU A 210 -10.04 -12.78 3.35
C LEU A 210 -9.25 -13.35 2.17
N ILE A 211 -8.04 -12.84 1.92
CA ILE A 211 -7.14 -13.34 0.88
C ILE A 211 -6.67 -14.76 1.19
N TYR A 212 -6.42 -15.05 2.47
CA TYR A 212 -5.83 -16.31 2.93
C TYR A 212 -6.82 -17.25 3.61
N ASP A 213 -7.89 -16.72 4.20
CA ASP A 213 -8.93 -17.48 4.91
C ASP A 213 -10.34 -17.10 4.43
N GLN A 214 -10.98 -18.03 3.70
CA GLN A 214 -12.36 -17.91 3.23
C GLN A 214 -13.36 -18.70 4.08
N SER A 215 -13.00 -19.05 5.31
CA SER A 215 -13.92 -19.65 6.27
C SER A 215 -15.21 -18.84 6.39
N GLN A 216 -16.30 -19.50 6.76
CA GLN A 216 -17.59 -18.82 6.96
C GLN A 216 -17.44 -17.63 7.92
N LYS A 217 -16.69 -17.82 9.02
CA LYS A 217 -16.42 -16.78 10.03
C LYS A 217 -15.74 -15.55 9.41
N THR A 218 -14.68 -15.74 8.65
CA THR A 218 -13.93 -14.60 8.06
C THR A 218 -14.76 -13.89 6.98
N ARG A 219 -15.54 -14.63 6.17
CA ARG A 219 -16.49 -14.03 5.22
C ARG A 219 -17.64 -13.27 5.92
N GLU A 220 -18.09 -13.70 7.09
CA GLU A 220 -19.11 -12.97 7.87
C GLU A 220 -18.58 -11.63 8.37
N GLU A 221 -17.34 -11.60 8.85
CA GLU A 221 -16.66 -10.36 9.24
C GLU A 221 -16.43 -9.45 8.01
N GLY A 222 -16.03 -10.03 6.88
CA GLY A 222 -15.91 -9.31 5.60
C GLY A 222 -17.21 -8.65 5.17
N PHE A 223 -18.32 -9.40 5.27
CA PHE A 223 -19.65 -8.91 4.92
C PHE A 223 -20.09 -7.74 5.81
N LYS A 224 -19.97 -7.89 7.14
CA LYS A 224 -20.31 -6.82 8.11
C LYS A 224 -19.56 -5.51 7.86
N ARG A 225 -18.36 -5.61 7.28
CA ARG A 225 -17.47 -4.48 6.98
C ARG A 225 -17.59 -3.96 5.55
N GLY A 226 -18.52 -4.48 4.75
CA GLY A 226 -18.73 -4.06 3.36
C GLY A 226 -17.66 -4.53 2.37
N LEU A 227 -16.83 -5.50 2.76
CA LEU A 227 -15.74 -6.02 1.93
C LEU A 227 -16.18 -7.20 1.07
N TRP A 228 -17.27 -7.88 1.46
CA TRP A 228 -17.76 -9.10 0.85
C TRP A 228 -19.23 -8.97 0.43
N THR A 229 -19.58 -9.50 -0.74
CA THR A 229 -20.90 -9.28 -1.37
C THR A 229 -22.04 -10.10 -0.78
N VAL A 230 -21.77 -11.32 -0.34
CA VAL A 230 -22.83 -12.28 0.07
C VAL A 230 -22.70 -12.62 1.54
N LYS A 231 -23.79 -12.52 2.30
CA LYS A 231 -23.83 -12.96 3.68
C LYS A 231 -23.65 -14.49 3.75
N PRO A 232 -22.61 -15.01 4.43
CA PRO A 232 -22.46 -16.46 4.57
C PRO A 232 -23.64 -17.08 5.32
N GLY A 233 -24.10 -18.24 4.86
CA GLY A 233 -25.27 -18.93 5.41
C GLY A 233 -26.63 -18.46 4.86
N ALA A 234 -26.67 -17.41 4.03
CA ALA A 234 -27.89 -17.06 3.29
C ALA A 234 -28.17 -18.08 2.17
N PRO A 235 -29.44 -18.26 1.75
CA PRO A 235 -29.77 -19.08 0.59
C PRO A 235 -28.97 -18.65 -0.66
N PRO A 236 -28.54 -19.58 -1.52
CA PRO A 236 -27.81 -19.24 -2.73
C PRO A 236 -28.59 -18.24 -3.59
N GLY A 237 -27.97 -17.12 -3.94
CA GLY A 237 -28.58 -16.06 -4.74
C GLY A 237 -29.44 -15.06 -3.98
N ASP A 238 -29.66 -15.24 -2.67
CA ASP A 238 -30.35 -14.26 -1.84
C ASP A 238 -29.41 -13.10 -1.47
N MET A 239 -29.55 -12.01 -2.23
CA MET A 239 -28.78 -10.78 -2.02
C MET A 239 -29.51 -9.76 -1.14
N TRP A 240 -30.77 -10.01 -0.79
CA TRP A 240 -31.56 -9.07 0.00
C TRP A 240 -30.93 -8.75 1.36
N PRO A 241 -30.35 -9.72 2.11
CA PRO A 241 -29.61 -9.42 3.33
C PRO A 241 -28.44 -8.46 3.11
N ALA A 242 -27.75 -8.58 1.97
CA ALA A 242 -26.65 -7.69 1.58
C ALA A 242 -27.13 -6.26 1.33
N MET A 243 -28.23 -6.12 0.59
CA MET A 243 -28.83 -4.81 0.32
C MET A 243 -29.33 -4.15 1.61
N GLN A 244 -30.04 -4.90 2.48
CA GLN A 244 -30.50 -4.37 3.76
C GLN A 244 -29.35 -3.91 4.65
N ASP A 245 -28.24 -4.64 4.68
CA ASP A 245 -27.06 -4.30 5.47
C ASP A 245 -26.36 -3.05 4.92
N ALA A 246 -26.20 -2.94 3.59
CA ALA A 246 -25.67 -1.74 2.95
C ALA A 246 -26.53 -0.50 3.24
N VAL A 247 -27.87 -0.62 3.19
CA VAL A 247 -28.78 0.47 3.59
C VAL A 247 -28.56 0.88 5.06
N LYS A 248 -28.45 -0.09 5.98
CA LYS A 248 -28.22 0.19 7.40
C LYS A 248 -26.90 0.91 7.65
N ARG A 249 -25.85 0.53 6.92
CA ARG A 249 -24.52 1.17 6.96
C ARG A 249 -24.46 2.51 6.19
N ARG A 250 -25.53 2.85 5.46
CA ARG A 250 -25.59 4.02 4.55
C ARG A 250 -24.49 3.97 3.49
N ASP A 251 -24.15 2.77 3.04
CA ASP A 251 -23.12 2.50 2.06
C ASP A 251 -23.75 2.49 0.66
N LEU A 252 -23.86 3.68 0.06
CA LEU A 252 -24.52 3.86 -1.24
C LEU A 252 -23.77 3.17 -2.39
N ASP A 253 -22.44 3.12 -2.33
CA ASP A 253 -21.63 2.52 -3.38
C ASP A 253 -21.76 1.01 -3.35
N GLN A 254 -21.74 0.39 -2.17
CA GLN A 254 -22.05 -1.04 -2.05
C GLN A 254 -23.50 -1.34 -2.47
N LEU A 255 -24.46 -0.45 -2.19
CA LEU A 255 -25.84 -0.65 -2.62
C LEU A 255 -25.96 -0.64 -4.15
N LYS A 256 -25.36 0.34 -4.84
CA LYS A 256 -25.32 0.40 -6.31
C LYS A 256 -24.70 -0.87 -6.90
N ASP A 257 -23.59 -1.29 -6.32
CA ASP A 257 -22.86 -2.50 -6.72
C ASP A 257 -23.73 -3.77 -6.58
N LEU A 258 -24.41 -3.93 -5.45
CA LEU A 258 -25.33 -5.04 -5.21
C LEU A 258 -26.57 -4.98 -6.13
N ILE A 259 -27.08 -3.80 -6.47
CA ILE A 259 -28.19 -3.69 -7.43
C ILE A 259 -27.74 -4.17 -8.82
N GLY A 260 -26.59 -3.69 -9.30
CA GLY A 260 -26.05 -4.12 -10.60
C GLY A 260 -25.80 -5.63 -10.68
N LEU A 261 -25.37 -6.26 -9.57
CA LEU A 261 -25.24 -7.73 -9.49
C LEU A 261 -26.57 -8.47 -9.60
N ALA A 262 -27.61 -7.96 -8.92
CA ALA A 262 -28.92 -8.59 -8.93
C ALA A 262 -29.52 -8.54 -10.35
N GLU A 263 -29.31 -7.43 -11.06
CA GLU A 263 -29.75 -7.24 -12.44
C GLU A 263 -29.05 -8.19 -13.43
N GLN A 264 -27.78 -8.54 -13.18
CA GLN A 264 -26.99 -9.43 -14.03
C GLN A 264 -27.30 -10.94 -13.82
N GLY A 265 -28.04 -11.31 -12.76
CA GLY A 265 -28.49 -12.68 -12.52
C GLY A 265 -27.38 -13.71 -12.21
N GLN A 266 -26.17 -13.26 -11.88
CA GLN A 266 -24.99 -14.12 -11.63
C GLN A 266 -24.33 -13.89 -10.26
N PRO A 267 -25.05 -13.93 -9.13
CA PRO A 267 -24.39 -13.88 -7.83
C PRO A 267 -23.53 -15.14 -7.61
N ALA A 268 -22.23 -14.96 -7.37
CA ALA A 268 -21.33 -16.05 -7.05
C ALA A 268 -21.83 -16.82 -5.80
N LYS A 269 -21.93 -18.15 -5.88
CA LYS A 269 -22.49 -19.01 -4.82
C LYS A 269 -21.84 -18.82 -3.44
N ARG A 270 -20.57 -18.40 -3.38
CA ARG A 270 -19.83 -18.16 -2.12
C ARG A 270 -19.55 -16.68 -1.84
N GLY A 271 -20.06 -15.79 -2.68
CA GLY A 271 -19.72 -14.37 -2.70
C GLY A 271 -18.33 -14.11 -3.28
N GLN A 272 -18.02 -12.82 -3.39
CA GLN A 272 -16.78 -12.25 -3.93
C GLN A 272 -16.49 -10.95 -3.17
N PHE A 273 -15.33 -10.33 -3.42
CA PHE A 273 -15.06 -8.98 -2.93
C PHE A 273 -16.04 -7.98 -3.54
N THR A 274 -16.39 -6.91 -2.82
CA THR A 274 -17.12 -5.78 -3.42
C THR A 274 -16.23 -5.07 -4.46
N ILE A 275 -16.80 -4.24 -5.33
CA ILE A 275 -15.99 -3.45 -6.30
C ILE A 275 -14.95 -2.61 -5.56
N THR A 276 -15.38 -1.86 -4.53
CA THR A 276 -14.50 -1.02 -3.70
C THR A 276 -13.37 -1.83 -3.05
N ALA A 277 -13.67 -3.00 -2.48
CA ALA A 277 -12.65 -3.88 -1.91
C ALA A 277 -11.71 -4.46 -2.98
N SER A 278 -12.24 -4.76 -4.18
CA SER A 278 -11.41 -5.24 -5.30
C SER A 278 -10.40 -4.18 -5.74
N ILE A 279 -10.81 -2.91 -5.77
CA ILE A 279 -9.93 -1.77 -6.09
C ILE A 279 -8.89 -1.55 -4.98
N ALA A 280 -9.28 -1.68 -3.71
CA ALA A 280 -8.34 -1.64 -2.60
C ALA A 280 -7.23 -2.70 -2.77
N LEU A 281 -7.59 -3.90 -3.22
CA LEU A 281 -6.64 -4.98 -3.52
C LEU A 281 -5.75 -4.66 -4.74
N LEU A 282 -6.23 -3.89 -5.73
CA LEU A 282 -5.39 -3.43 -6.85
C LEU A 282 -4.27 -2.49 -6.40
N TYR A 283 -4.54 -1.58 -5.46
CA TYR A 283 -3.49 -0.67 -4.95
C TYR A 283 -2.34 -1.42 -4.27
N VAL A 284 -2.58 -2.64 -3.81
CA VAL A 284 -1.60 -3.44 -3.07
C VAL A 284 -1.31 -4.77 -3.76
N ALA A 285 -1.63 -4.91 -5.05
CA ALA A 285 -1.64 -6.19 -5.76
C ALA A 285 -0.28 -6.93 -5.72
N HIS A 286 0.83 -6.21 -5.83
CA HIS A 286 2.18 -6.80 -5.79
C HIS A 286 2.56 -7.38 -4.41
N LEU A 287 1.81 -7.05 -3.34
CA LEU A 287 2.00 -7.64 -2.00
C LEU A 287 1.20 -8.93 -1.82
N LEU A 288 0.28 -9.22 -2.73
CA LEU A 288 -0.72 -10.27 -2.58
C LEU A 288 -0.42 -11.40 -3.54
N PRO A 289 -0.80 -12.66 -3.23
CA PRO A 289 -0.82 -13.72 -4.22
C PRO A 289 -1.95 -13.49 -5.24
N PHE A 290 -1.78 -12.51 -6.14
CA PHE A 290 -2.84 -11.99 -7.02
C PHE A 290 -3.58 -13.10 -7.79
N GLU A 291 -2.83 -14.06 -8.35
CA GLU A 291 -3.37 -15.23 -9.04
C GLU A 291 -4.39 -16.04 -8.24
N ARG A 292 -4.28 -16.07 -6.90
CA ARG A 292 -5.20 -16.80 -6.02
C ARG A 292 -6.50 -16.05 -5.79
N ILE A 293 -6.48 -14.72 -5.90
CA ILE A 293 -7.63 -13.87 -5.57
C ILE A 293 -8.33 -13.32 -6.80
N LYS A 294 -7.72 -13.40 -8.00
CA LYS A 294 -8.27 -12.82 -9.23
C LYS A 294 -9.72 -13.23 -9.50
N GLU A 295 -10.09 -14.49 -9.28
CA GLU A 295 -11.46 -15.00 -9.49
C GLU A 295 -12.48 -14.46 -8.46
N LEU A 296 -11.98 -13.91 -7.35
CA LEU A 296 -12.78 -13.31 -6.29
C LEU A 296 -12.94 -11.80 -6.47
N LEU A 297 -12.13 -11.19 -7.33
CA LEU A 297 -12.23 -9.77 -7.64
C LEU A 297 -13.45 -9.54 -8.52
N ARG A 298 -14.14 -8.43 -8.27
CA ARG A 298 -15.29 -7.99 -9.06
C ARG A 298 -14.93 -6.89 -10.02
N LEU A 299 -13.93 -7.17 -10.83
CA LEU A 299 -13.44 -6.32 -11.90
C LEU A 299 -13.50 -7.12 -13.20
N LYS A 300 -13.76 -6.45 -14.33
CA LYS A 300 -13.62 -7.11 -15.63
C LYS A 300 -12.12 -7.37 -15.86
N LEU A 301 -11.70 -8.59 -15.55
CA LEU A 301 -10.40 -9.11 -15.93
C LEU A 301 -10.48 -9.52 -17.41
N ARG A 302 -9.41 -9.26 -18.19
CA ARG A 302 -9.32 -9.74 -19.58
C ARG A 302 -9.31 -11.27 -19.62
#